data_AF-A0A0D2XG31-F1
#
_entry.id   AF-A0A0D2XG31-F1
#
_cell.length_a   1.000
_cell.length_b   1.000
_cell.length_c   1.000
_cell.angle_alpha   90.00
_cell.angle_beta   90.00
_cell.angle_gamma   90.00
#
_symmetry.space_group_name_H-M   'P 1'
#
loop_
_entity.id
_entity.type
_entity.pdbx_description
1 polymer ?
#
loop_
_entity_poly.entity_id
_entity_poly.type
_entity_poly.pdbx_seq_one_letter_code
_entity_poly.pdbx_strand_id
1 'polypeptide(L)'
;MDIEVVSVCVKQQALDDYNVYLQELLKRMVWTGSCRSWYKNRKKEGHVTAVYGGSRHHFREILETFRAEDFDIEYRSVNRFRFMSSGRTLRESRGEYYVLK
;
A
#
# COMPACT_ATOMS: atom_id res chain seq x y z
N MET A 1 22.22 -4.73 -7.12
CA MET A 1 21.36 -3.56 -6.89
C MET A 1 20.72 -3.83 -5.55
N ASP A 2 21.25 -3.23 -4.50
CA ASP A 2 20.90 -3.59 -3.14
C ASP A 2 19.60 -2.89 -2.72
N ILE A 3 18.80 -3.58 -1.90
CA ILE A 3 17.53 -3.04 -1.40
C ILE A 3 17.85 -2.04 -0.28
N GLU A 4 17.73 -0.75 -0.59
CA GLU A 4 17.96 0.35 0.34
C GLU A 4 16.79 0.61 1.30
N VAL A 5 15.67 -0.10 1.17
CA VAL A 5 14.49 0.08 2.03
C VAL A 5 14.65 -0.70 3.34
N VAL A 6 14.33 -0.05 4.46
CA VAL A 6 14.34 -0.64 5.81
C VAL A 6 12.93 -0.98 6.26
N SER A 7 12.00 -0.05 6.10
CA SER A 7 10.62 -0.18 6.56
C SER A 7 9.67 0.48 5.57
N VAL A 8 8.45 -0.04 5.54
CA VAL A 8 7.32 0.51 4.79
C VAL A 8 6.13 0.48 5.73
N CYS A 9 5.72 1.65 6.22
CA CYS A 9 4.67 1.79 7.22
C CYS A 9 3.53 2.63 6.65
N VAL A 10 2.28 2.24 6.89
CA VAL A 10 1.12 3.04 6.48
C VAL A 10 1.12 4.35 7.26
N LYS A 11 0.92 5.48 6.58
CA LYS A 11 0.74 6.78 7.24
C LYS A 11 -0.53 6.74 8.08
N GLN A 12 -0.46 7.22 9.31
CA GLN A 12 -1.64 7.28 10.18
C GLN A 12 -2.79 8.04 9.52
N GLN A 13 -2.49 9.16 8.83
CA GLN A 13 -3.48 9.94 8.11
C GLN A 13 -4.17 9.15 6.98
N ALA A 14 -3.43 8.36 6.21
CA ALA A 14 -4.01 7.53 5.14
C ALA A 14 -4.95 6.45 5.72
N LEU A 15 -4.59 5.88 6.87
CA LEU A 15 -5.44 4.92 7.59
C LEU A 15 -6.73 5.58 8.11
N ASP A 16 -6.62 6.77 8.69
CA ASP A 16 -7.77 7.52 9.22
C ASP A 16 -8.74 7.93 8.11
N ASP A 17 -8.22 8.50 7.02
CA ASP A 17 -9.01 8.90 5.84
C ASP A 17 -9.73 7.69 5.22
N TYR A 18 -9.02 6.56 5.07
CA TYR A 18 -9.62 5.33 4.57
C TYR A 18 -10.73 4.80 5.49
N ASN A 19 -10.53 4.85 6.81
CA ASN A 19 -11.55 4.43 7.77
C ASN A 19 -12.80 5.30 7.69
N VAL A 20 -12.67 6.63 7.60
CA VAL A 20 -13.82 7.53 7.44
C VAL A 20 -14.58 7.19 6.16
N TYR A 21 -13.88 7.08 5.03
CA TYR A 21 -14.49 6.75 3.75
C TYR A 21 -15.20 5.39 3.78
N LEU A 22 -14.54 4.37 4.33
CA LEU A 22 -15.07 3.01 4.39
C LEU A 22 -16.29 2.93 5.31
N GLN A 23 -16.27 3.57 6.47
CA GLN A 23 -17.42 3.56 7.38
C GLN A 23 -18.64 4.27 6.79
N GLU A 24 -18.44 5.39 6.07
CA GLU A 24 -19.53 6.06 5.35
C GLU A 24 -20.12 5.14 4.26
N LEU A 25 -19.24 4.51 3.48
CA LEU A 25 -19.62 3.58 2.43
C LEU A 25 -20.39 2.37 2.96
N LEU A 26 -20.05 1.86 4.15
CA LEU A 26 -20.68 0.69 4.75
C LEU A 26 -22.09 0.97 5.30
N LYS A 27 -22.44 2.24 5.60
CA LYS A 27 -23.78 2.61 6.11
C LYS A 27 -24.93 2.12 5.22
N ARG A 28 -24.71 2.08 3.90
CA ARG A 28 -25.71 1.65 2.90
C ARG A 28 -25.72 0.15 2.61
N MET A 29 -24.99 -0.66 3.37
CA MET A 29 -24.85 -2.10 3.13
C MET A 29 -25.53 -2.95 4.21
N VAL A 30 -25.81 -4.21 3.89
CA VAL A 30 -26.49 -5.15 4.81
C VAL A 30 -25.74 -5.36 6.14
N TRP A 31 -24.43 -5.10 6.17
CA TRP A 31 -23.56 -5.31 7.33
C TRP A 31 -23.89 -4.40 8.52
N THR A 32 -24.60 -3.29 8.31
CA THR A 32 -25.00 -2.34 9.36
C THR A 32 -26.39 -2.62 9.94
N GLY A 33 -27.12 -3.62 9.42
CA GLY A 33 -28.46 -3.99 9.93
C GLY A 33 -28.47 -4.37 11.42
N SER A 34 -29.63 -4.36 12.07
CA SER A 34 -29.79 -4.43 13.54
C SER A 34 -29.34 -5.73 14.25
N CYS A 35 -28.84 -6.73 13.51
CA CYS A 35 -28.39 -8.00 14.08
C CYS A 35 -27.06 -7.87 14.85
N ARG A 36 -26.84 -8.74 15.83
CA ARG A 36 -25.49 -8.91 16.41
C ARG A 36 -24.66 -9.76 15.46
N SER A 37 -23.52 -9.26 15.03
CA SER A 37 -22.63 -9.97 14.11
C SER A 37 -21.17 -9.85 14.55
N TRP A 38 -20.34 -10.80 14.12
CA TRP A 38 -18.89 -10.72 14.33
C TRP A 38 -18.29 -9.48 13.66
N TYR A 39 -18.83 -9.06 12.51
CA TYR A 39 -18.42 -7.85 11.79
C TYR A 39 -18.53 -6.56 12.61
N LYS A 40 -19.42 -6.52 13.61
CA LYS A 40 -19.61 -5.39 14.53
C LYS A 40 -19.17 -5.72 15.95
N ASN A 41 -18.19 -6.62 16.09
CA ASN A 41 -17.68 -7.07 17.39
C ASN A 41 -18.80 -7.55 18.34
N ARG A 42 -19.74 -8.34 17.82
CA ARG A 42 -20.92 -8.90 18.52
C ARG A 42 -21.91 -7.84 19.05
N LYS A 43 -21.79 -6.57 18.63
CA LYS A 43 -22.74 -5.49 18.97
C LYS A 43 -23.88 -5.41 17.95
N LYS A 44 -25.01 -4.84 18.36
CA LYS A 44 -26.14 -4.54 17.46
C LYS A 44 -25.85 -3.31 16.59
N GLU A 45 -25.12 -2.35 17.14
CA GLU A 45 -24.75 -1.09 16.50
C GLU A 45 -23.24 -0.83 16.69
N GLY A 46 -22.68 0.02 15.84
CA GLY A 46 -21.26 0.38 15.85
C GLY A 46 -20.56 0.10 14.52
N HIS A 47 -19.25 0.35 14.51
CA HIS A 47 -18.43 0.19 13.31
C HIS A 47 -18.36 -1.26 12.83
N VAL A 48 -18.39 -1.39 11.51
CA VAL A 48 -18.13 -2.66 10.81
C VAL A 48 -16.63 -2.73 10.53
N THR A 49 -15.91 -3.69 11.09
CA THR A 49 -14.43 -3.67 11.14
C THR A 49 -13.73 -4.68 10.24
N ALA A 50 -14.48 -5.58 9.58
CA ALA A 50 -13.89 -6.74 8.89
C ALA A 50 -14.39 -6.94 7.44
N VAL A 51 -14.97 -5.90 6.85
CA VAL A 51 -15.54 -5.95 5.50
C VAL A 51 -14.93 -4.87 4.62
N TYR A 52 -14.53 -5.26 3.41
CA TYR A 52 -14.20 -4.33 2.34
C TYR A 52 -15.48 -3.82 1.66
N GLY A 53 -15.60 -2.51 1.46
CA GLY A 53 -16.81 -1.88 0.92
C GLY A 53 -17.00 -1.99 -0.60
N GLY A 54 -16.09 -2.64 -1.32
CA GLY A 54 -16.18 -2.82 -2.77
C GLY A 54 -16.41 -4.28 -3.21
N SER A 55 -16.48 -4.50 -4.51
CA SER A 55 -16.48 -5.85 -5.08
C SER A 55 -15.10 -6.51 -4.96
N ARG A 56 -15.04 -7.84 -5.10
CA ARG A 56 -13.76 -8.57 -5.13
C ARG A 56 -12.87 -8.16 -6.31
N HIS A 57 -13.47 -7.84 -7.46
CA HIS A 57 -12.72 -7.34 -8.62
C HIS A 57 -12.12 -5.97 -8.35
N HIS A 58 -12.91 -5.06 -7.78
CA HIS A 58 -12.42 -3.74 -7.39
C HIS A 58 -11.28 -3.84 -6.34
N PHE A 59 -11.40 -4.74 -5.36
CA PHE A 59 -10.33 -4.98 -4.40
C PHE A 59 -9.04 -5.44 -5.07
N ARG A 60 -9.14 -6.35 -6.05
CA ARG A 60 -7.99 -6.82 -6.82
C ARG A 60 -7.33 -5.68 -7.59
N GLU A 61 -8.09 -4.90 -8.33
CA GLU A 61 -7.57 -3.78 -9.14
C GLU A 61 -6.84 -2.75 -8.26
N ILE A 62 -7.39 -2.44 -7.07
CA ILE A 62 -6.73 -1.54 -6.10
C ILE A 62 -5.39 -2.11 -5.62
N LEU A 63 -5.25 -3.43 -5.50
CA LEU A 63 -4.00 -4.07 -5.08
C LEU A 63 -2.96 -4.22 -6.20
N GLU A 64 -3.36 -4.07 -7.47
CA GLU A 64 -2.44 -4.22 -8.61
C GLU A 64 -1.45 -3.06 -8.71
N THR A 65 -1.78 -1.88 -8.13
CA THR A 65 -0.90 -0.72 -8.11
C THR A 65 -0.52 -0.34 -6.67
N PHE A 66 0.77 -0.33 -6.38
CA PHE A 66 1.26 0.13 -5.08
C PHE A 66 1.17 1.65 -4.98
N ARG A 67 0.27 2.13 -4.11
CA ARG A 67 0.10 3.56 -3.80
C ARG A 67 1.14 4.03 -2.79
N ALA A 68 2.38 4.23 -3.26
CA ALA A 68 3.51 4.61 -2.42
C ALA A 68 3.29 5.91 -1.63
N GLU A 69 2.40 6.78 -2.08
CA GLU A 69 2.05 8.04 -1.42
C GLU A 69 1.38 7.84 -0.03
N ASP A 70 0.75 6.71 0.21
CA ASP A 70 0.04 6.39 1.46
C ASP A 70 0.97 5.82 2.55
N PHE A 71 2.28 5.67 2.25
CA PHE A 71 3.26 5.03 3.13
C PHE A 71 4.42 5.97 3.49
N ASP A 72 4.91 5.81 4.71
CA ASP A 72 6.23 6.27 5.13
C ASP A 72 7.24 5.17 4.81
N ILE A 73 8.23 5.52 3.99
CA ILE A 73 9.28 4.60 3.52
C ILE A 73 10.61 5.07 4.11
N GLU A 74 11.21 4.24 4.96
CA GLU A 74 12.53 4.52 5.52
C GLU A 74 13.62 3.82 4.71
N TYR A 75 14.72 4.54 4.48
CA TYR A 75 15.86 4.05 3.73
C TYR A 75 17.07 3.86 4.64
N ARG A 76 17.94 2.89 4.30
CA ARG A 76 19.19 2.61 5.02
C ARG A 76 20.15 3.80 5.00
N SER A 77 20.07 4.60 3.95
CA SER A 77 20.92 5.75 3.70
C SER A 77 20.13 7.05 3.86
N VAL A 78 20.79 8.08 4.40
CA VAL A 78 20.28 9.46 4.42
C VAL A 78 19.93 9.92 2.99
N ASN A 79 20.73 9.53 2.01
CA ASN A 79 20.44 9.76 0.60
C ASN A 79 19.80 8.50 -0.02
N ARG A 80 18.50 8.60 -0.36
CA ARG A 80 17.72 7.52 -0.98
C ARG A 80 18.26 7.05 -2.34
N PHE A 81 19.09 7.85 -3.00
CA PHE A 81 19.72 7.50 -4.29
C PHE A 81 21.04 6.74 -4.14
N ARG A 82 21.42 6.34 -2.92
CA ARG A 82 22.64 5.55 -2.69
C ARG A 82 22.69 4.25 -3.52
N PHE A 83 21.55 3.66 -3.85
CA PHE A 83 21.47 2.47 -4.71
C PHE A 83 22.10 2.67 -6.09
N MET A 84 22.25 3.92 -6.55
CA MET A 84 22.88 4.23 -7.84
C MET A 84 24.38 3.92 -7.84
N SER A 85 25.02 3.77 -6.67
CA SER A 85 26.45 3.44 -6.55
C SER A 85 27.32 4.33 -7.47
N SER A 86 28.11 3.73 -8.36
CA SER A 86 28.99 4.43 -9.31
C SER A 86 28.28 5.02 -10.54
N GLY A 87 26.96 4.87 -10.66
CA GLY A 87 26.18 5.34 -11.81
C GLY A 87 26.48 4.60 -13.12
N ARG A 88 27.25 3.52 -13.07
CA ARG A 88 27.63 2.70 -14.23
C ARG A 88 26.89 1.36 -14.21
N THR A 89 26.49 0.92 -15.39
CA THR A 89 26.00 -0.43 -15.62
C THR A 89 27.14 -1.45 -15.52
N LEU A 90 26.79 -2.72 -15.32
CA LEU A 90 27.77 -3.81 -15.35
C LEU A 90 28.50 -3.88 -16.71
N ARG A 91 27.80 -3.59 -17.81
CA ARG A 91 28.40 -3.58 -19.16
C ARG A 91 29.49 -2.52 -19.30
N GLU A 92 29.23 -1.29 -18.85
CA GLU A 92 30.23 -0.21 -18.86
C GLU A 92 31.42 -0.54 -17.98
N SER A 93 31.18 -1.16 -16.81
CA SER A 93 32.28 -1.58 -15.93
C SER A 93 33.17 -2.68 -16.52
N ARG A 94 32.64 -3.44 -17.51
CA ARG A 94 33.34 -4.52 -18.22
C ARG A 94 33.93 -4.10 -19.57
N GLY A 95 33.69 -2.85 -20.00
CA GLY A 95 34.13 -2.37 -21.32
C GLY A 95 33.37 -2.98 -22.50
N GLU A 96 32.18 -3.53 -22.28
CA GLU A 96 31.32 -4.12 -23.32
C GLU A 96 30.55 -3.01 -24.06
N TYR A 97 31.22 -2.32 -24.98
CA TYR A 97 30.59 -1.33 -25.86
C TYR A 97 30.04 -1.99 -27.13
N TYR A 98 28.91 -1.49 -27.63
CA TYR A 98 28.37 -1.92 -28.92
C TYR A 98 29.38 -1.59 -30.03
N VAL A 99 29.98 -2.60 -30.63
CA VAL A 99 30.70 -2.45 -31.88
C VAL A 99 29.65 -2.30 -32.97
N LEU A 100 29.48 -1.07 -33.47
CA LEU A 100 28.73 -0.84 -34.70
C LEU A 100 29.41 -1.65 -35.81
N LYS A 101 28.67 -2.56 -36.43
CA LYS A 101 29.11 -3.25 -37.64
C LYS A 101 29.11 -2.29 -38.82
#